data_AF-O14042-F1
#
_entry.id   AF-O14042-F1
#
_cell.length_a   1.000
_cell.length_b   1.000
_cell.length_c   1.000
_cell.angle_alpha   90.00
_cell.angle_beta   90.00
_cell.angle_gamma   90.00
#
_symmetry.space_group_name_H-M   'P 1'
#
loop_
_entity.id
_entity.type
_entity.pdbx_description
1 polymer ?
#
loop_
_entity_poly.entity_id
_entity_poly.type
_entity_poly.pdbx_seq_one_letter_code
_entity_poly.pdbx_strand_id
1 'polypeptide(L)'
;MYLKIPCNSIYHQFQPLFRARTVHKVRSLGLNGFYRKYHGFNSLRFVRVLQEAGIDDKKSETLMRLISNVYSDMHEKISDFSVTKEQQDRVMYQQKVDFAHLRSELQSIERQEMVALHSQVEQLFSDVERLKTSFRDQLNNSTSEARLQLNIDRLNHYDETASQDLKLRELSAEIDTEMSNFRTQLASFKTQTLQWVFGIVTGSGALLLAYVRLII
;
A
#
# COMPACT_ATOMS: atom_id res chain seq x y z
N MET A 1 9.88 -7.94 -27.40
CA MET A 1 9.45 -9.31 -27.03
C MET A 1 8.72 -9.21 -25.70
N TYR A 2 7.38 -9.17 -25.74
CA TYR A 2 6.55 -9.02 -24.54
C TYR A 2 6.47 -10.37 -23.82
N LEU A 3 7.26 -10.55 -22.75
CA LEU A 3 7.04 -11.65 -21.82
C LEU A 3 5.87 -11.28 -20.92
N LYS A 4 4.69 -11.60 -21.43
CA LYS A 4 3.43 -11.68 -20.70
C LYS A 4 3.60 -12.76 -19.64
N ILE A 5 3.94 -12.34 -18.42
CA ILE A 5 3.95 -13.20 -17.24
C ILE A 5 2.49 -13.65 -17.03
N PRO A 6 2.17 -14.94 -17.18
CA PRO A 6 0.81 -15.42 -17.00
C PRO A 6 0.47 -15.37 -15.50
N CYS A 7 -0.28 -14.36 -15.10
CA CYS A 7 -1.04 -14.33 -13.85
C CYS A 7 -2.15 -15.38 -13.89
N ASN A 8 -1.82 -16.66 -13.86
CA ASN A 8 -2.80 -17.73 -13.66
C ASN A 8 -2.23 -18.95 -12.90
N SER A 9 -1.17 -18.77 -12.10
CA SER A 9 -0.55 -19.91 -11.40
C SER A 9 -0.08 -19.65 -9.97
N ILE A 10 -0.60 -18.62 -9.29
CA ILE A 10 -0.29 -18.38 -7.86
C ILE A 10 -1.46 -18.73 -6.92
N TYR A 11 -2.68 -18.94 -7.43
CA TYR A 11 -3.83 -19.28 -6.58
C TYR A 11 -4.00 -20.77 -6.25
N HIS A 12 -3.09 -21.66 -6.68
CA HIS A 12 -3.23 -23.10 -6.42
C HIS A 12 -2.26 -23.72 -5.40
N GLN A 13 -1.47 -22.94 -4.67
CA GLN A 13 -0.49 -23.52 -3.73
C GLN A 13 -0.49 -22.97 -2.31
N PHE A 14 -1.56 -22.31 -1.87
CA PHE A 14 -1.92 -22.35 -0.45
C PHE A 14 -2.72 -23.62 -0.18
N GLN A 15 -2.08 -24.78 -0.39
CA GLN A 15 -2.47 -25.95 0.39
C GLN A 15 -2.22 -25.54 1.85
N PRO A 16 -3.25 -25.47 2.70
CA PRO A 16 -2.98 -25.27 4.10
C PRO A 16 -2.06 -26.41 4.52
N LEU A 17 -0.92 -26.06 5.11
CA LEU A 17 -0.04 -26.97 5.82
C LEU A 17 -0.76 -27.48 7.08
N PHE A 18 -1.96 -28.06 6.92
CA PHE A 18 -2.46 -29.10 7.81
C PHE A 18 -1.61 -30.33 7.52
N ARG A 19 -0.35 -30.27 7.96
CA ARG A 19 0.45 -31.45 8.26
C ARG A 19 -0.47 -32.31 9.11
N ALA A 20 -0.96 -33.39 8.52
CA ALA A 20 -1.72 -34.41 9.22
C ALA A 20 -0.85 -34.84 10.40
N ARG A 21 -1.10 -34.21 11.55
CA ARG A 21 -0.46 -34.58 12.80
C ARG A 21 -1.05 -35.95 13.06
N THR A 22 -0.24 -36.95 12.73
CA THR A 22 -0.48 -38.36 13.00
C THR A 22 -1.13 -38.43 14.38
N VAL A 23 -2.44 -38.70 14.40
CA VAL A 23 -3.14 -38.99 15.64
C VAL A 23 -2.48 -40.25 16.12
N HIS A 24 -1.54 -40.09 17.07
CA HIS A 24 -0.96 -41.22 17.76
C HIS A 24 -2.16 -42.03 18.27
N LYS A 25 -2.31 -43.24 17.75
CA LYS A 25 -3.23 -44.23 18.24
C LYS A 25 -2.82 -44.46 19.69
N VAL A 26 -3.43 -43.70 20.61
CA VAL A 26 -3.25 -43.91 22.04
C VAL A 26 -3.79 -45.30 22.28
N ARG A 27 -2.85 -46.25 22.39
CA ARG A 27 -3.11 -47.63 22.73
C ARG A 27 -3.91 -47.58 24.02
N SER A 28 -5.18 -47.98 23.95
CA SER A 28 -6.01 -48.18 25.13
C SER A 28 -5.28 -49.18 26.03
N LEU A 29 -4.65 -48.67 27.08
CA LEU A 29 -4.16 -49.49 28.18
C LEU A 29 -5.41 -50.15 28.76
N GLY A 30 -5.60 -51.43 28.42
CA GLY A 30 -6.74 -52.21 28.88
C GLY A 30 -6.74 -52.24 30.41
N LEU A 31 -7.70 -51.57 31.02
CA LEU A 31 -7.99 -51.62 32.47
C LEU A 31 -8.58 -52.98 32.90
N ASN A 32 -8.42 -54.03 32.09
CA ASN A 32 -8.94 -55.37 32.39
C ASN A 32 -8.09 -56.12 33.45
N GLY A 33 -6.95 -55.56 33.88
CA GLY A 33 -6.03 -56.22 34.82
C GLY A 33 -6.33 -56.01 36.31
N PHE A 34 -7.07 -54.97 36.69
CA PHE A 34 -7.16 -54.56 38.11
C PHE A 34 -8.47 -54.93 38.83
N TYR A 35 -9.49 -55.44 38.13
CA TYR A 35 -10.74 -55.89 38.78
C TYR A 35 -10.62 -57.25 39.48
N ARG A 36 -9.47 -57.93 39.38
CA ARG A 36 -9.28 -59.23 40.01
C ARG A 36 -8.77 -59.00 41.44
N LYS A 37 -9.68 -59.17 42.42
CA LYS A 37 -9.42 -59.40 43.85
C LYS A 37 -9.69 -58.23 44.81
N TYR A 38 -10.83 -57.54 44.67
CA TYR A 38 -11.46 -56.88 45.83
C TYR A 38 -12.26 -57.93 46.62
N HIS A 39 -11.65 -58.55 47.62
CA HIS A 39 -12.42 -59.25 48.66
C HIS A 39 -13.06 -58.16 49.52
N GLY A 40 -14.38 -58.05 49.52
CA GLY A 40 -15.09 -57.16 50.45
C GLY A 40 -14.62 -57.39 51.89
N PHE A 41 -14.63 -56.34 52.69
CA PHE A 41 -14.23 -56.40 54.09
C PHE A 41 -15.03 -57.48 54.83
N ASN A 42 -14.35 -58.53 55.29
CA ASN A 42 -15.00 -59.66 55.95
C ASN A 42 -15.08 -59.42 57.46
N SER A 43 -16.22 -58.91 57.92
CA SER A 43 -16.47 -58.59 59.32
C SER A 43 -16.37 -59.80 60.25
N LEU A 44 -16.86 -60.97 59.81
CA LEU A 44 -16.81 -62.20 60.60
C LEU A 44 -15.37 -62.70 60.81
N ARG A 45 -14.53 -62.63 59.77
CA ARG A 45 -13.10 -62.97 59.88
C ARG A 45 -12.40 -62.03 60.86
N PHE A 46 -12.73 -60.75 60.84
CA PHE A 46 -12.14 -59.77 61.76
C PHE A 46 -12.51 -60.10 63.22
N VAL A 47 -13.78 -60.37 63.51
CA VAL A 47 -14.23 -60.78 64.85
C VAL A 47 -13.54 -62.07 65.31
N ARG A 48 -13.43 -63.08 64.43
CA ARG A 48 -12.75 -64.34 64.76
C ARG A 48 -11.28 -64.14 65.12
N VAL A 49 -10.57 -63.28 64.39
CA VAL A 49 -9.16 -62.95 64.69
C VAL A 49 -9.04 -62.24 66.04
N LEU A 50 -9.99 -61.36 66.40
CA LEU A 50 -10.00 -60.73 67.72
C LEU A 50 -10.29 -61.73 68.84
N GLN A 51 -11.19 -62.70 68.60
CA GLN A 51 -11.49 -63.79 69.53
C GLN A 51 -10.28 -64.72 69.72
N GLU A 52 -9.60 -65.09 68.63
CA GLU A 52 -8.35 -65.86 68.67
C GLU A 52 -7.22 -65.13 69.43
N ALA A 53 -7.23 -63.79 69.42
CA ALA A 53 -6.31 -62.97 70.21
C ALA A 53 -6.71 -62.84 71.70
N GLY A 54 -7.80 -63.46 72.13
CA GLY A 54 -8.27 -63.45 73.52
C GLY A 54 -9.16 -62.27 73.91
N ILE A 55 -9.70 -61.52 72.93
CA ILE A 55 -10.63 -60.42 73.19
C ILE A 55 -12.04 -61.00 73.36
N ASP A 56 -12.68 -60.65 74.48
CA ASP A 56 -14.07 -61.01 74.79
C ASP A 56 -15.02 -60.78 73.61
N ASP A 57 -15.93 -61.73 73.38
CA ASP A 57 -16.85 -61.74 72.25
C ASP A 57 -17.60 -60.42 72.08
N LYS A 58 -18.06 -59.82 73.19
CA LYS A 58 -18.80 -58.55 73.16
C LYS A 58 -17.90 -57.39 72.76
N LYS A 59 -16.64 -57.38 73.21
CA LYS A 59 -15.67 -56.34 72.84
C LYS A 59 -15.28 -56.45 71.36
N SER A 60 -15.06 -57.66 70.86
CA SER A 60 -14.74 -57.94 69.47
C SER A 60 -15.86 -57.48 68.52
N GLU A 61 -17.12 -57.76 68.88
CA GLU A 61 -18.28 -57.24 68.15
C GLU A 61 -18.37 -55.71 68.20
N THR A 62 -18.09 -55.10 69.35
CA THR A 62 -18.15 -53.64 69.51
C THR A 62 -17.10 -52.94 68.63
N LEU A 63 -15.86 -53.44 68.63
CA LEU A 63 -14.80 -52.94 67.74
C LEU A 63 -15.18 -53.08 66.27
N MET A 64 -15.80 -54.20 65.91
CA MET A 64 -16.29 -54.39 64.55
C MET A 64 -17.40 -53.39 64.19
N ARG A 65 -18.35 -53.12 65.09
CA ARG A 65 -19.37 -52.09 64.85
C ARG A 65 -18.76 -50.70 64.65
N LEU A 66 -17.74 -50.34 65.43
CA LEU A 66 -17.03 -49.05 65.28
C LEU A 66 -16.34 -48.94 63.91
N ILE A 67 -15.61 -49.98 63.49
CA ILE A 67 -14.94 -49.97 62.19
C ILE A 67 -15.95 -49.97 61.03
N SER A 68 -17.05 -50.72 61.14
CA SER A 68 -18.15 -50.66 60.16
C SER A 68 -18.74 -49.27 60.05
N ASN A 69 -18.92 -48.56 61.18
CA ASN A 69 -19.44 -47.19 61.19
C ASN A 69 -18.46 -46.22 60.51
N VAL A 70 -17.17 -46.29 60.84
CA VAL A 70 -16.14 -45.45 60.20
C VAL A 70 -16.02 -45.77 58.71
N TYR A 71 -16.06 -47.05 58.33
CA TYR A 71 -16.03 -47.45 56.92
C TYR A 71 -17.25 -46.94 56.16
N SER A 72 -18.43 -46.95 56.79
CA SER A 72 -19.66 -46.43 56.18
C SER A 72 -19.60 -44.90 56.00
N ASP A 73 -19.15 -44.15 57.02
CA ASP A 73 -18.96 -42.68 56.92
C ASP A 73 -17.88 -42.32 55.88
N MET A 74 -16.80 -43.09 55.80
CA MET A 74 -15.80 -42.92 54.73
C MET A 74 -16.37 -43.24 53.35
N HIS A 75 -17.14 -44.31 53.21
CA HIS A 75 -17.74 -44.71 51.93
C HIS A 75 -18.71 -43.64 51.42
N GLU A 76 -19.51 -43.06 52.31
CA GLU A 76 -20.40 -41.94 52.01
C GLU A 76 -19.59 -40.72 51.52
N LYS A 77 -18.54 -40.30 52.23
CA LYS A 77 -17.67 -39.19 51.80
C LYS A 77 -16.96 -39.45 50.46
N ILE A 78 -16.46 -40.67 50.23
CA ILE A 78 -15.83 -41.02 48.95
C ILE A 78 -16.87 -40.97 47.83
N SER A 79 -18.10 -41.41 48.09
CA SER A 79 -19.19 -41.33 47.12
C SER A 79 -19.55 -39.88 46.75
N ASP A 80 -19.44 -38.93 47.69
CA ASP A 80 -19.66 -37.50 47.42
C ASP A 80 -18.62 -36.91 46.45
N PHE A 81 -17.34 -37.29 46.57
CA PHE A 81 -16.30 -36.86 45.63
C PHE A 81 -16.23 -37.70 44.35
N SER A 82 -16.84 -38.89 44.37
CA SER A 82 -16.84 -39.79 43.23
C SER A 82 -17.84 -39.30 42.20
N VAL A 83 -17.31 -38.79 41.09
CA VAL A 83 -18.13 -38.48 39.92
C VAL A 83 -18.73 -39.79 39.40
N THR A 84 -20.05 -39.91 39.43
CA THR A 84 -20.73 -41.06 38.82
C THR A 84 -20.38 -41.10 37.33
N LYS A 85 -20.29 -42.30 36.76
CA LYS A 85 -20.05 -42.45 35.31
C LYS A 85 -21.06 -41.64 34.48
N GLU A 86 -22.30 -41.54 34.94
CA GLU A 86 -23.33 -40.71 34.32
C GLU A 86 -22.97 -39.22 34.34
N GLN A 87 -22.51 -38.68 35.47
CA GLN A 87 -22.08 -37.28 35.56
C GLN A 87 -20.84 -37.02 34.70
N GLN A 88 -19.90 -37.97 34.64
CA GLN A 88 -18.76 -37.91 33.74
C GLN A 88 -19.19 -37.87 32.27
N ASP A 89 -20.13 -38.74 31.88
CA ASP A 89 -20.66 -38.80 30.52
C ASP A 89 -21.38 -37.48 30.18
N ARG A 90 -22.19 -36.93 31.09
CA ARG A 90 -22.85 -35.63 30.91
C ARG A 90 -21.87 -34.49 30.67
N VAL A 91 -20.82 -34.36 31.48
CA VAL A 91 -19.78 -33.32 31.30
C VAL A 91 -19.05 -33.53 29.97
N MET A 92 -18.73 -34.77 29.59
CA MET A 92 -18.11 -35.05 28.30
C MET A 92 -19.04 -34.69 27.13
N TYR A 93 -20.35 -34.96 27.23
CA TYR A 93 -21.32 -34.56 26.21
C TYR A 93 -21.42 -33.04 26.08
N GLN A 94 -21.47 -32.32 27.21
CA GLN A 94 -21.48 -30.85 27.23
C GLN A 94 -20.22 -30.29 26.56
N GLN A 95 -19.03 -30.77 26.94
CA GLN A 95 -17.77 -30.37 26.32
C GLN A 95 -17.77 -30.62 24.81
N LYS A 96 -18.27 -31.78 24.35
CA LYS A 96 -18.37 -32.08 22.91
C LYS A 96 -19.28 -31.10 22.17
N VAL A 97 -20.41 -30.72 22.77
CA VAL A 97 -21.33 -29.73 22.21
C VAL A 97 -20.66 -28.35 22.17
N ASP A 98 -19.99 -27.94 23.23
CA ASP A 98 -19.26 -26.66 23.29
C ASP A 98 -18.15 -26.60 22.24
N PHE A 99 -17.38 -27.69 22.08
CA PHE A 99 -16.37 -27.78 21.03
C PHE A 99 -16.97 -27.73 19.62
N ALA A 100 -18.12 -28.37 19.40
CA ALA A 100 -18.81 -28.30 18.12
C ALA A 100 -19.32 -26.88 17.84
N HIS A 101 -19.87 -26.20 18.85
CA HIS A 101 -20.34 -24.83 18.74
C HIS A 101 -19.20 -23.85 18.48
N LEU A 102 -18.12 -23.88 19.28
CA LEU A 102 -16.93 -23.06 19.07
C LEU A 102 -16.31 -23.26 17.68
N ARG A 103 -16.28 -24.51 17.19
CA ARG A 103 -15.82 -24.81 15.83
C ARG A 103 -16.72 -24.17 14.77
N SER A 104 -18.04 -24.19 14.96
CA SER A 104 -18.98 -23.57 14.03
C SER A 104 -18.86 -22.05 14.02
N GLU A 105 -18.67 -21.42 15.18
CA GLU A 105 -18.43 -19.98 15.33
C GLU A 105 -17.11 -19.58 14.66
N LEU A 106 -16.01 -20.30 14.94
CA LEU A 106 -14.72 -20.05 14.31
C LEU A 106 -14.81 -20.14 12.78
N GLN A 107 -15.44 -21.20 12.25
CA GLN A 107 -15.63 -21.34 10.80
C GLN A 107 -16.52 -20.23 10.21
N SER A 108 -17.47 -19.70 10.98
CA SER A 108 -18.29 -18.56 10.58
C SER A 108 -17.46 -17.29 10.47
N ILE A 109 -16.66 -17.00 11.51
CA ILE A 109 -15.76 -15.84 11.56
C ILE A 109 -14.72 -15.91 10.43
N GLU A 110 -14.04 -17.05 10.26
CA GLU A 110 -13.06 -17.25 9.18
C GLU A 110 -13.66 -16.96 7.79
N ARG A 111 -14.90 -17.40 7.55
CA ARG A 111 -15.60 -17.10 6.28
C ARG A 111 -15.93 -15.61 6.14
N GLN A 112 -16.40 -14.97 7.20
CA GLN A 112 -16.71 -13.54 7.20
C GLN A 112 -15.44 -12.70 6.96
N GLU A 113 -14.36 -13.01 7.66
CA GLU A 113 -13.06 -12.36 7.48
C GLU A 113 -12.51 -12.58 6.08
N MET A 114 -12.60 -13.79 5.53
CA MET A 114 -12.17 -14.07 4.17
C MET A 114 -12.95 -13.24 3.14
N VAL A 115 -14.28 -13.13 3.27
CA VAL A 115 -15.10 -12.29 2.38
C VAL A 115 -14.76 -10.80 2.54
N ALA A 116 -14.58 -10.33 3.77
CA ALA A 116 -14.22 -8.94 4.05
C ALA A 116 -12.83 -8.58 3.49
N LEU A 117 -11.85 -9.48 3.64
CA LEU A 117 -10.51 -9.31 3.07
C LEU A 117 -10.56 -9.35 1.55
N HIS A 118 -11.31 -10.27 0.95
CA HIS A 118 -11.47 -10.34 -0.50
C HIS A 118 -12.09 -9.06 -1.06
N SER A 119 -13.16 -8.55 -0.42
CA SER A 119 -13.77 -7.27 -0.81
C SER A 119 -12.81 -6.09 -0.68
N GLN A 120 -12.01 -6.01 0.39
CA GLN A 120 -11.01 -4.96 0.56
C GLN A 120 -9.90 -5.04 -0.51
N VAL A 121 -9.47 -6.26 -0.84
CA VAL A 121 -8.48 -6.49 -1.90
C VAL A 121 -9.02 -6.05 -3.25
N GLU A 122 -10.26 -6.42 -3.61
CA GLU A 122 -10.90 -5.99 -4.85
C GLU A 122 -11.04 -4.46 -4.93
N GLN A 123 -11.46 -3.81 -3.84
CA GLN A 123 -11.54 -2.36 -3.75
C GLN A 123 -10.17 -1.71 -3.97
N LEU A 124 -9.14 -2.20 -3.27
CA LEU A 124 -7.77 -1.68 -3.41
C LEU A 124 -7.24 -1.85 -4.83
N PHE A 125 -7.47 -3.00 -5.48
CA PHE A 125 -7.13 -3.20 -6.88
C PHE A 125 -7.87 -2.23 -7.81
N SER A 126 -9.15 -1.98 -7.55
CA SER A 126 -9.95 -1.03 -8.33
C SER A 126 -9.44 0.41 -8.18
N ASP A 127 -9.05 0.81 -6.98
CA ASP A 127 -8.52 2.15 -6.69
C ASP A 127 -7.13 2.35 -7.32
N VAL A 128 -6.28 1.32 -7.29
CA VAL A 128 -4.98 1.35 -7.98
C VAL A 128 -5.16 1.52 -9.49
N GLU A 129 -6.09 0.79 -10.12
CA GLU A 129 -6.32 0.92 -11.57
C GLU A 129 -6.94 2.29 -11.93
N ARG A 130 -7.84 2.81 -11.08
CA ARG A 130 -8.38 4.18 -11.21
C ARG A 130 -7.30 5.24 -11.08
N LEU A 131 -6.40 5.11 -10.10
CA LEU A 131 -5.32 6.06 -9.89
C LEU A 131 -4.34 6.03 -11.07
N LYS A 132 -4.01 4.84 -11.56
CA LYS A 132 -3.13 4.64 -12.72
C LYS A 132 -3.71 5.22 -14.01
N THR A 133 -5.01 5.02 -14.26
CA THR A 133 -5.70 5.60 -15.43
C THR A 133 -5.79 7.12 -15.32
N SER A 134 -6.20 7.66 -14.16
CA SER A 134 -6.23 9.10 -13.91
C SER A 134 -4.86 9.75 -14.07
N PHE A 135 -3.79 9.15 -13.53
CA PHE A 135 -2.42 9.65 -13.69
C PHE A 135 -1.97 9.63 -15.16
N ARG A 136 -2.31 8.56 -15.90
CA ARG A 136 -2.03 8.47 -17.33
C ARG A 136 -2.76 9.56 -18.12
N ASP A 137 -4.02 9.82 -17.79
CA ASP A 137 -4.82 10.86 -18.45
C ASP A 137 -4.28 12.26 -18.12
N GLN A 138 -3.90 12.51 -16.87
CA GLN A 138 -3.25 13.77 -16.46
C GLN A 138 -1.89 13.98 -17.15
N LEU A 139 -1.07 12.93 -17.28
CA LEU A 139 0.19 12.99 -18.01
C LEU A 139 -0.04 13.23 -19.51
N ASN A 140 -1.02 12.55 -20.12
CA ASN A 140 -1.37 12.78 -21.52
C ASN A 140 -1.88 14.21 -21.77
N ASN A 141 -2.69 14.75 -20.86
CA ASN A 141 -3.16 16.13 -20.94
C ASN A 141 -2.00 17.11 -20.78
N SER A 142 -1.16 16.95 -19.77
CA SER A 142 0.01 17.81 -19.54
C SER A 142 1.01 17.77 -20.71
N THR A 143 1.22 16.59 -21.31
CA THR A 143 2.08 16.45 -22.49
C THR A 143 1.44 17.05 -23.75
N SER A 144 0.12 16.96 -23.90
CA SER A 144 -0.62 17.62 -24.98
C SER A 144 -0.58 19.15 -24.82
N GLU A 145 -0.75 19.65 -23.60
CA GLU A 145 -0.63 21.06 -23.25
C GLU A 145 0.78 21.59 -23.52
N ALA A 146 1.82 20.88 -23.08
CA ALA A 146 3.21 21.25 -23.35
C ALA A 146 3.50 21.30 -24.86
N ARG A 147 2.99 20.33 -25.64
CA ARG A 147 3.11 20.35 -27.10
C ARG A 147 2.38 21.52 -27.73
N LEU A 148 1.17 21.83 -27.24
CA LEU A 148 0.39 22.97 -27.72
C LEU A 148 1.10 24.29 -27.43
N GLN A 149 1.61 24.46 -26.21
CA GLN A 149 2.38 25.65 -25.80
C GLN A 149 3.61 25.83 -26.70
N LEU A 150 4.41 24.78 -26.91
CA LEU A 150 5.56 24.85 -27.80
C LEU A 150 5.19 25.18 -29.24
N ASN A 151 4.04 24.71 -29.73
CA ASN A 151 3.55 25.05 -31.07
C ASN A 151 3.13 26.52 -31.15
N ILE A 152 2.47 27.06 -30.13
CA ILE A 152 2.08 28.48 -30.05
C ILE A 152 3.32 29.36 -29.92
N ASP A 153 4.27 29.02 -29.04
CA ASP A 153 5.52 29.77 -28.87
C ASP A 153 6.34 29.80 -30.16
N ARG A 154 6.35 28.68 -30.89
CA ARG A 154 6.98 28.61 -32.21
C ARG A 154 6.28 29.53 -33.21
N LEU A 155 4.95 29.54 -33.26
CA LEU A 155 4.19 30.43 -34.14
C LEU A 155 4.43 31.91 -33.78
N ASN A 156 4.40 32.25 -32.49
CA ASN A 156 4.68 33.60 -32.00
C ASN A 156 6.11 34.02 -32.33
N HIS A 157 7.10 33.13 -32.18
CA HIS A 157 8.48 33.44 -32.53
C HIS A 157 8.65 33.72 -34.03
N TYR A 158 7.97 32.97 -34.90
CA TYR A 158 7.99 33.23 -36.33
C TYR A 158 7.25 34.52 -36.70
N ASP A 159 6.10 34.79 -36.09
CA ASP A 159 5.35 36.03 -36.29
C ASP A 159 6.16 37.25 -35.84
N GLU A 160 6.81 37.15 -34.68
CA GLU A 160 7.71 38.19 -34.18
C GLU A 160 8.89 38.40 -35.13
N THR A 161 9.55 37.33 -35.58
CA THR A 161 10.66 37.41 -36.54
C THR A 161 10.23 38.02 -37.87
N ALA A 162 9.05 37.65 -38.39
CA ALA A 162 8.50 38.22 -39.61
C ALA A 162 8.17 39.71 -39.42
N SER A 163 7.62 40.10 -38.27
CA SER A 163 7.38 41.51 -37.94
C SER A 163 8.67 42.32 -37.85
N GLN A 164 9.75 41.71 -37.33
CA GLN A 164 11.07 42.33 -37.26
C GLN A 164 11.69 42.48 -38.66
N ASP A 165 11.58 41.47 -39.53
CA ASP A 165 12.04 41.56 -40.91
C ASP A 165 11.32 42.68 -41.68
N LEU A 166 9.99 42.82 -41.50
CA LEU A 166 9.24 43.92 -42.09
C LEU A 166 9.73 45.29 -41.61
N LYS A 167 9.95 45.45 -40.29
CA LYS A 167 10.50 46.69 -39.72
C LYS A 167 11.90 47.00 -40.21
N LEU A 168 12.76 45.99 -40.34
CA LEU A 168 14.12 46.15 -40.88
C LEU A 168 14.10 46.55 -42.35
N ARG A 169 13.17 46.00 -43.14
CA ARG A 169 12.99 46.37 -44.56
C ARG A 169 12.45 47.78 -44.73
N GLU A 170 11.50 48.19 -43.88
CA GLU A 170 10.99 49.56 -43.83
C GLU A 170 12.12 50.53 -43.46
N LEU A 171 12.88 50.24 -42.40
CA LEU A 171 14.05 51.04 -41.99
C LEU A 171 15.12 51.09 -43.08
N SER A 172 15.39 49.98 -43.78
CA SER A 172 16.35 49.96 -44.89
C SER A 172 15.89 50.86 -46.04
N ALA A 173 14.59 50.85 -46.36
CA ALA A 173 14.03 51.72 -47.38
C ALA A 173 14.10 53.19 -46.95
N GLU A 174 13.83 53.49 -45.67
CA GLU A 174 13.97 54.82 -45.10
C GLU A 174 15.42 55.32 -45.21
N ILE A 175 16.40 54.51 -44.77
CA ILE A 175 17.83 54.83 -44.88
C ILE A 175 18.24 55.07 -46.34
N ASP A 176 17.80 54.25 -47.29
CA ASP A 176 18.10 54.43 -48.71
C ASP A 176 17.55 55.77 -49.24
N THR A 177 16.33 56.15 -48.83
CA THR A 177 15.74 57.45 -49.18
C THR A 177 16.49 58.61 -48.53
N GLU A 178 16.86 58.51 -47.25
CA GLU A 178 17.67 59.51 -46.55
C GLU A 178 19.05 59.67 -47.19
N MET A 179 19.69 58.56 -47.57
CA MET A 179 20.98 58.57 -48.26
C MET A 179 20.87 59.24 -49.64
N SER A 180 19.79 58.99 -50.39
CA SER A 180 19.52 59.66 -51.66
C SER A 180 19.31 61.17 -51.49
N ASN A 181 18.62 61.57 -50.40
CA ASN A 181 18.42 62.96 -50.04
C ASN A 181 19.75 63.62 -49.69
N PHE A 182 20.59 63.00 -48.84
CA PHE A 182 21.92 63.51 -48.52
C PHE A 182 22.82 63.63 -49.76
N ARG A 183 22.79 62.66 -50.68
CA ARG A 183 23.52 62.76 -51.96
C ARG A 183 23.08 63.97 -52.78
N THR A 184 21.77 64.22 -52.84
CA THR A 184 21.20 65.36 -53.56
C THR A 184 21.60 66.69 -52.90
N GLN A 185 21.55 66.77 -51.58
CA GLN A 185 22.01 67.93 -50.82
C GLN A 185 23.50 68.19 -51.02
N LEU A 186 24.35 67.15 -50.98
CA LEU A 186 25.78 67.28 -51.26
C LEU A 186 26.06 67.74 -52.69
N ALA A 187 25.30 67.25 -53.68
CA ALA A 187 25.40 67.72 -55.06
C ALA A 187 24.99 69.21 -55.19
N SER A 188 23.91 69.60 -54.53
CA SER A 188 23.46 71.00 -54.45
C SER A 188 24.56 71.89 -53.83
N PHE A 189 25.11 71.50 -52.67
CA PHE A 189 26.20 72.23 -52.02
C PHE A 189 27.45 72.34 -52.90
N LYS A 190 27.80 71.30 -53.67
CA LYS A 190 28.90 71.36 -54.65
C LYS A 190 28.63 72.42 -55.72
N THR A 191 27.43 72.47 -56.29
CA THR A 191 27.07 73.48 -57.30
C THR A 191 27.03 74.89 -56.72
N GLN A 192 26.51 75.05 -55.50
CA GLN A 192 26.48 76.32 -54.79
C GLN A 192 27.90 76.84 -54.47
N THR A 193 28.78 75.94 -54.02
CA THR A 193 30.19 76.27 -53.78
C THR A 193 30.88 76.70 -55.07
N LEU A 194 30.63 76.01 -56.19
CA LEU A 194 31.18 76.40 -57.50
C LEU A 194 30.68 77.79 -57.94
N GLN A 195 29.40 78.09 -57.76
CA GLN A 195 28.85 79.42 -58.06
C GLN A 195 29.52 80.51 -57.21
N TRP A 196 29.72 80.25 -55.91
CA TRP A 196 30.43 81.17 -55.03
C TRP A 196 31.88 81.41 -55.49
N VAL A 197 32.60 80.35 -55.87
CA VAL A 197 33.97 80.44 -56.41
C VAL A 197 34.00 81.28 -57.70
N PHE A 198 33.08 81.05 -58.64
CA PHE A 198 32.98 81.88 -59.85
C PHE A 198 32.72 83.36 -59.53
N GLY A 199 31.91 83.63 -58.51
CA GLY A 199 31.68 84.99 -58.00
C GLY A 199 32.95 85.65 -57.49
N ILE A 200 33.75 84.94 -56.68
CA ILE A 200 35.03 85.46 -56.16
C ILE A 200 36.04 85.69 -57.29
N VAL A 201 36.22 84.73 -58.21
CA VAL A 201 37.16 84.87 -59.34
C VAL A 201 36.79 86.08 -60.21
N THR A 202 35.49 86.26 -60.49
CA THR A 202 34.99 87.40 -61.26
C THR A 202 35.18 88.72 -60.50
N GLY A 203 34.93 88.73 -59.18
CA GLY A 203 35.14 89.89 -58.32
C GLY A 203 36.62 90.30 -58.22
N SER A 204 37.52 89.35 -57.99
CA SER A 204 38.97 89.59 -57.98
C SER A 204 39.48 90.05 -59.35
N GLY A 205 38.99 89.44 -60.44
CA GLY A 205 39.31 89.88 -61.80
C GLY A 205 38.88 91.32 -62.07
N ALA A 206 37.67 91.70 -61.64
CA ALA A 206 37.18 93.07 -61.74
C ALA A 206 38.03 94.06 -60.93
N LEU A 207 38.45 93.69 -59.72
CA LEU A 207 39.33 94.53 -58.89
C LEU A 207 40.72 94.70 -59.51
N LEU A 208 41.31 93.63 -60.07
CA LEU A 208 42.60 93.71 -60.78
C LEU A 208 42.51 94.64 -61.99
N LEU A 209 41.45 94.51 -62.80
CA LEU A 209 41.20 95.41 -63.93
C LEU A 209 41.00 96.86 -63.46
N ALA A 210 40.28 97.08 -62.36
CA ALA A 210 40.11 98.41 -61.77
C ALA A 210 41.44 99.00 -61.27
N TYR A 211 42.32 98.19 -60.67
CA TYR A 211 43.65 98.62 -60.21
C TYR A 211 44.58 98.98 -61.38
N VAL A 212 44.61 98.16 -62.44
CA VAL A 212 45.36 98.45 -63.67
C VAL A 212 44.86 99.74 -64.34
N ARG A 213 43.56 100.03 -64.25
CA ARG A 213 43.01 101.30 -64.75
C ARG A 213 43.40 102.51 -63.89
N LEU A 214 43.67 102.33 -62.59
CA LEU A 214 44.06 103.41 -61.70
C LEU A 214 45.57 103.72 -61.83
N ILE A 215 46.40 102.73 -62.15
CA ILE A 215 47.85 102.93 -62.31
C ILE A 215 48.25 103.52 -63.67
N ILE A 216 47.40 103.38 -64.70
CA ILE A 216 47.61 103.96 -66.05
C ILE A 216 46.99 105.35 -66.17
#